data_AF-A0A1M4M4C4-F1
#
_entry.id   AF-A0A1M4M4C4-F1
#
_cell.length_a   1.000
_cell.length_b   1.000
_cell.length_c   1.000
_cell.angle_alpha   90.00
_cell.angle_beta   90.00
_cell.angle_gamma   90.00
#
_symmetry.space_group_name_H-M   'P 1'
#
loop_
_entity.id
_entity.type
_entity.pdbx_description
1 polymer ?
#
loop_
_entity_poly.entity_id
_entity_poly.type
_entity_poly.pdbx_seq_one_letter_code
_entity_poly.pdbx_strand_id
1 'polypeptide(L)'
;MYWKRIKEEIQLPVEIEKYNRDIFNEKSFDFISYIGEEEKAKYSNYLTVNEKNGLGEEFLKLSESSSNTGFIIDIDSNCSQNKSKIDFIIDKENPKVVSQNLIICRENSSLELTLNYDDHDEIYGFHNGFTKIFVEKGAKLTCCASKTY
;
A
#
# COMPACT_ATOMS: atom_id res chain seq x y z
N MET A 1 15.37 -2.68 16.39
CA MET A 1 16.18 -2.05 15.33
C MET A 1 16.29 -0.54 15.58
N TYR A 2 17.45 0.08 15.38
CA TYR A 2 17.56 1.54 15.45
C TYR A 2 17.19 2.20 14.11
N TRP A 3 16.10 2.98 14.08
CA TRP A 3 15.67 3.70 12.88
C TRP A 3 16.32 5.09 12.82
N LYS A 4 17.35 5.20 11.97
CA LYS A 4 18.14 6.43 11.79
C LYS A 4 17.33 7.70 11.48
N ARG A 5 16.18 7.59 10.79
CA ARG A 5 15.38 8.75 10.36
C ARG A 5 14.70 9.44 11.54
N ILE A 6 14.16 8.67 12.48
CA ILE A 6 13.48 9.21 13.66
C ILE A 6 14.34 9.13 14.93
N LYS A 7 15.51 8.50 14.85
CA LYS A 7 16.50 8.37 15.94
C LYS A 7 15.98 7.59 17.15
N GLU A 8 15.19 6.55 16.90
CA GLU A 8 14.60 5.72 17.95
C GLU A 8 14.89 4.24 17.73
N GLU A 9 14.92 3.49 18.84
CA GLU A 9 14.84 2.05 18.80
C GLU A 9 13.39 1.61 18.63
N ILE A 10 13.15 0.81 17.62
CA ILE A 10 11.82 0.32 17.28
C ILE A 10 11.84 -1.20 17.34
N GLN A 11 10.82 -1.72 18.00
CA GLN A 11 10.50 -3.13 17.99
C GLN A 11 9.46 -3.36 16.91
N LEU A 12 9.81 -4.19 15.92
CA LEU A 12 8.81 -4.64 14.95
C LEU A 12 7.82 -5.57 15.66
N PRO A 13 6.53 -5.49 15.31
CA PRO A 13 5.54 -6.39 15.87
C PRO A 13 5.89 -7.84 15.54
N VAL A 14 5.71 -8.73 16.53
CA VAL A 14 5.96 -10.18 16.37
C VAL A 14 4.81 -10.86 15.63
N GLU A 15 3.58 -10.39 15.88
CA GLU A 15 2.36 -10.90 15.26
C GLU A 15 1.60 -9.75 14.60
N ILE A 16 1.12 -10.00 13.38
CA ILE A 16 0.25 -9.11 12.63
C ILE A 16 -1.11 -9.80 12.48
N GLU A 17 -2.13 -9.27 13.14
CA GLU A 17 -3.49 -9.76 13.03
C GLU A 17 -4.08 -9.46 11.64
N LYS A 18 -5.09 -10.23 11.22
CA LYS A 18 -5.78 -9.96 9.94
C LYS A 18 -6.46 -8.58 10.01
N TYR A 19 -6.23 -7.76 9.00
CA TYR A 19 -6.96 -6.51 8.81
C TYR A 19 -8.38 -6.80 8.33
N ASN A 20 -9.40 -6.27 9.02
CA ASN A 20 -10.80 -6.66 8.80
C ASN A 20 -11.69 -5.51 8.33
N ARG A 21 -11.10 -4.47 7.73
CA ARG A 21 -11.84 -3.35 7.14
C ARG A 21 -11.67 -3.29 5.63
N ASP A 22 -12.67 -2.72 4.97
CA ASP A 22 -12.55 -2.36 3.56
C ASP A 22 -11.65 -1.13 3.44
N ILE A 23 -10.65 -1.19 2.57
CA ILE A 23 -9.76 -0.05 2.28
C ILE A 23 -10.25 0.77 1.09
N PHE A 24 -11.19 0.28 0.28
CA PHE A 24 -11.66 0.96 -0.92
C PHE A 24 -12.84 1.88 -0.61
N ASN A 25 -12.57 3.14 -0.26
CA ASN A 25 -13.62 4.09 0.06
C ASN A 25 -14.31 4.62 -1.21
N GLU A 26 -13.52 4.97 -2.23
CA GLU A 26 -14.05 5.44 -3.52
C GLU A 26 -13.24 4.85 -4.68
N LYS A 27 -13.93 4.43 -5.74
CA LYS A 27 -13.31 4.02 -7.00
C LYS A 27 -14.20 4.38 -8.19
N SER A 28 -13.59 4.84 -9.28
CA SER A 28 -14.27 5.13 -10.54
C SER A 28 -14.00 4.09 -11.63
N PHE A 29 -13.37 2.96 -11.29
CA PHE A 29 -12.86 1.96 -12.24
C PHE A 29 -12.76 0.57 -11.60
N ASP A 30 -12.62 -0.47 -12.42
CA ASP A 30 -12.61 -1.88 -11.98
C ASP A 30 -11.22 -2.52 -11.96
N PHE A 31 -10.19 -1.81 -12.39
CA PHE A 31 -8.78 -2.22 -12.35
C PHE A 31 -8.14 -2.23 -10.95
N ILE A 32 -8.92 -2.44 -9.90
CA ILE A 32 -8.47 -2.42 -8.50
C ILE A 32 -8.98 -3.64 -7.75
N SER A 33 -8.08 -4.32 -7.04
CA SER A 33 -8.42 -5.50 -6.22
C SER A 33 -7.54 -5.62 -4.99
N TYR A 34 -7.99 -6.43 -4.03
CA TYR A 34 -7.16 -6.88 -2.90
C TYR A 34 -6.07 -7.82 -3.38
N ILE A 35 -4.98 -7.91 -2.63
CA ILE A 35 -3.92 -8.89 -2.88
C ILE A 35 -4.28 -10.25 -2.24
N GLY A 36 -4.93 -11.13 -3.01
CA GLY A 36 -5.14 -12.53 -2.68
C GLY A 36 -4.05 -13.45 -3.23
N GLU A 37 -4.24 -14.76 -3.08
CA GLU A 37 -3.30 -15.77 -3.61
C GLU A 37 -3.24 -15.75 -5.15
N GLU A 38 -4.38 -15.53 -5.82
CA GLU A 38 -4.44 -15.43 -7.28
C GLU A 38 -3.67 -14.20 -7.78
N GLU A 39 -3.84 -13.05 -7.13
CA GLU A 39 -3.12 -11.83 -7.45
C GLU A 39 -1.61 -11.97 -7.19
N LYS A 40 -1.21 -12.58 -6.06
CA LYS A 40 0.20 -12.87 -5.79
C LYS A 40 0.83 -13.70 -6.88
N ALA A 41 0.13 -14.72 -7.38
CA ALA A 41 0.61 -15.53 -8.48
C ALA A 41 0.74 -14.71 -9.78
N LYS A 42 -0.32 -13.96 -10.14
CA LYS A 42 -0.39 -13.14 -11.35
C LYS A 42 0.68 -12.04 -11.39
N TYR A 43 0.92 -11.37 -10.26
CA TYR A 43 1.81 -10.20 -10.16
C TYR A 43 3.13 -10.51 -9.44
N SER A 44 3.49 -11.78 -9.26
CA SER A 44 4.71 -12.22 -8.57
C SER A 44 5.96 -11.45 -9.00
N ASN A 45 6.18 -11.31 -10.31
CA ASN A 45 7.31 -10.56 -10.87
C ASN A 45 7.36 -9.08 -10.47
N TYR A 46 6.21 -8.47 -10.17
CA TYR A 46 6.12 -7.09 -9.70
C TYR A 46 6.22 -7.01 -8.17
N LEU A 47 5.67 -7.98 -7.45
CA LEU A 47 5.58 -7.97 -5.99
C LEU A 47 6.90 -8.31 -5.30
N THR A 48 7.79 -9.11 -5.91
CA THR A 48 9.12 -9.41 -5.35
C THR A 48 10.05 -8.20 -5.35
N VAL A 49 10.55 -7.79 -4.18
CA VAL A 49 11.51 -6.68 -4.05
C VAL A 49 12.92 -7.21 -4.22
N ASN A 50 13.50 -6.96 -5.40
CA ASN A 50 14.88 -7.36 -5.70
C ASN A 50 15.91 -6.28 -5.29
N GLU A 51 15.46 -5.10 -4.86
CA GLU A 51 16.33 -3.94 -4.59
C GLU A 51 15.94 -3.22 -3.31
N LYS A 52 16.93 -2.81 -2.51
CA LYS A 52 16.73 -2.06 -1.25
C LYS A 52 16.37 -0.59 -1.54
N ASN A 53 15.17 -0.34 -2.04
CA ASN A 53 14.70 0.99 -2.38
C ASN A 53 13.57 1.46 -1.44
N GLY A 54 13.65 2.70 -0.97
CA GLY A 54 12.59 3.41 -0.22
C GLY A 54 12.50 3.10 1.28
N LEU A 55 12.62 1.83 1.67
CA LEU A 55 12.43 1.38 3.06
C LEU A 55 13.65 0.60 3.58
N GLY A 56 13.87 0.59 4.90
CA GLY A 56 14.91 -0.22 5.50
C GLY A 56 14.64 -1.73 5.30
N GLU A 57 15.68 -2.54 5.18
CA GLU A 57 15.55 -3.96 4.80
C GLU A 57 14.57 -4.76 5.69
N GLU A 58 14.58 -4.55 7.01
CA GLU A 58 13.66 -5.27 7.89
C GLU A 58 12.19 -4.82 7.71
N PHE A 59 11.94 -3.53 7.54
CA PHE A 59 10.61 -3.00 7.27
C PHE A 59 10.08 -3.44 5.90
N LEU A 60 10.98 -3.55 4.92
CA LEU A 60 10.65 -4.03 3.58
C LEU A 60 10.22 -5.50 3.63
N LYS A 61 11.02 -6.33 4.32
CA LYS A 61 10.68 -7.73 4.57
C LYS A 61 9.34 -7.86 5.29
N LEU A 62 9.08 -7.02 6.29
CA LEU A 62 7.81 -7.02 7.00
C LEU A 62 6.62 -6.78 6.05
N SER A 63 6.72 -5.82 5.13
CA SER A 63 5.68 -5.61 4.11
C SER A 63 5.52 -6.80 3.16
N GLU A 64 6.60 -7.45 2.74
CA GLU A 64 6.52 -8.56 1.77
C GLU A 64 6.01 -9.87 2.39
N SER A 65 6.47 -10.21 3.59
CA SER A 65 6.18 -11.51 4.22
C SER A 65 4.96 -11.49 5.11
N SER A 66 4.53 -10.31 5.56
CA SER A 66 3.60 -10.16 6.68
C SER A 66 2.59 -9.04 6.49
N SER A 67 2.38 -8.57 5.25
CA SER A 67 1.25 -7.68 4.95
C SER A 67 -0.07 -8.34 5.30
N ASN A 68 -0.90 -7.65 6.08
CA ASN A 68 -2.26 -8.08 6.41
C ASN A 68 -3.33 -7.39 5.55
N THR A 69 -2.94 -6.41 4.75
CA THR A 69 -3.79 -5.71 3.80
C THR A 69 -2.97 -5.18 2.63
N GLY A 70 -3.63 -4.69 1.59
CA GLY A 70 -2.99 -4.14 0.41
C GLY A 70 -3.86 -4.22 -0.83
N PHE A 71 -3.44 -3.52 -1.86
CA PHE A 71 -4.16 -3.48 -3.13
C PHE A 71 -3.24 -3.61 -4.34
N ILE A 72 -3.83 -4.03 -5.45
CA ILE A 72 -3.27 -3.89 -6.79
C ILE A 72 -4.16 -2.98 -7.59
N ILE A 73 -3.54 -2.02 -8.28
CA ILE A 73 -4.13 -1.27 -9.38
C ILE A 73 -3.33 -1.61 -10.64
N ASP A 74 -3.98 -2.14 -11.68
CA ASP A 74 -3.36 -2.40 -12.99
C ASP A 74 -4.25 -1.83 -14.10
N ILE A 75 -4.05 -0.54 -14.40
CA ILE A 75 -4.91 0.21 -15.34
C ILE A 75 -4.48 -0.08 -16.76
N ASP A 76 -5.42 -0.60 -17.55
CA ASP A 76 -5.21 -0.90 -18.97
C ASP A 76 -4.77 0.33 -19.80
N SER A 77 -4.10 0.04 -20.92
CA SER A 77 -3.61 1.08 -21.82
C SER A 77 -4.75 1.95 -22.34
N ASN A 78 -4.49 3.25 -22.46
CA ASN A 78 -5.43 4.26 -22.94
C ASN A 78 -6.67 4.51 -22.04
N CYS A 79 -6.73 3.91 -20.84
CA CYS A 79 -7.76 4.22 -19.86
C CYS A 79 -7.43 5.50 -19.09
N SER A 80 -8.30 6.51 -19.16
CA SER A 80 -8.10 7.81 -18.51
C SER A 80 -9.16 8.12 -17.47
N GLN A 81 -8.94 9.17 -16.68
CA GLN A 81 -9.85 9.65 -15.63
C GLN A 81 -10.13 8.63 -14.51
N ASN A 82 -9.24 7.66 -14.30
CA ASN A 82 -9.35 6.73 -13.17
C ASN A 82 -9.02 7.46 -11.87
N LYS A 83 -9.92 7.34 -10.88
CA LYS A 83 -9.75 7.91 -9.55
C LYS A 83 -10.06 6.88 -8.49
N SER A 84 -9.24 6.84 -7.44
CA SER A 84 -9.56 6.06 -6.25
C SER A 84 -9.05 6.73 -4.98
N LYS A 85 -9.76 6.46 -3.89
CA LYS A 85 -9.39 6.82 -2.53
C LYS A 85 -9.30 5.54 -1.70
N ILE A 86 -8.14 5.34 -1.09
CA ILE A 86 -7.82 4.16 -0.29
C ILE A 86 -7.53 4.62 1.14
N ASP A 87 -8.26 4.05 2.09
CA ASP A 87 -8.21 4.44 3.49
C ASP A 87 -7.66 3.28 4.34
N PHE A 88 -6.53 3.53 4.99
CA PHE A 88 -5.94 2.65 6.00
C PHE A 88 -6.26 3.21 7.38
N ILE A 89 -7.16 2.55 8.11
CA ILE A 89 -7.61 2.99 9.43
C ILE A 89 -6.88 2.18 10.49
N ILE A 90 -6.27 2.87 11.45
CA ILE A 90 -5.64 2.27 12.61
C ILE A 90 -6.53 2.55 13.83
N ASP A 91 -7.07 1.49 14.42
CA ASP A 91 -8.00 1.56 15.56
C ASP A 91 -7.82 0.36 16.49
N LYS A 92 -8.67 0.26 17.52
CA LYS A 92 -8.59 -0.84 18.50
C LYS A 92 -8.78 -2.24 17.90
N GLU A 93 -9.48 -2.36 16.78
CA GLU A 93 -9.72 -3.62 16.08
C GLU A 93 -8.60 -3.95 15.09
N ASN A 94 -7.94 -2.92 14.55
CA ASN A 94 -6.86 -3.00 13.57
C ASN A 94 -5.63 -2.18 14.03
N PRO A 95 -5.03 -2.48 15.20
CA PRO A 95 -3.98 -1.64 15.79
C PRO A 95 -2.65 -1.72 15.03
N LYS A 96 -2.51 -2.70 14.12
CA LYS A 96 -1.32 -2.93 13.31
C LYS A 96 -1.73 -3.06 11.85
N VAL A 97 -1.27 -2.13 11.02
CA VAL A 97 -1.54 -2.15 9.59
C VAL A 97 -0.22 -2.34 8.85
N VAL A 98 -0.06 -3.49 8.19
CA VAL A 98 1.09 -3.75 7.33
C VAL A 98 0.58 -3.91 5.91
N SER A 99 0.92 -2.94 5.05
CA SER A 99 0.43 -2.92 3.68
C SER A 99 1.54 -3.19 2.65
N GLN A 100 1.18 -3.97 1.64
CA GLN A 100 1.93 -4.09 0.40
C GLN A 100 1.01 -3.69 -0.75
N ASN A 101 1.41 -2.69 -1.52
CA ASN A 101 0.59 -2.15 -2.60
C ASN A 101 1.35 -2.17 -3.92
N LEU A 102 0.61 -2.34 -5.02
CA LEU A 102 1.15 -2.32 -6.36
C LEU A 102 0.28 -1.43 -7.26
N ILE A 103 0.92 -0.50 -7.95
CA ILE A 103 0.29 0.39 -8.93
C ILE A 103 1.01 0.20 -10.26
N ILE A 104 0.27 -0.18 -11.28
CA ILE A 104 0.71 -0.28 -12.66
C ILE A 104 -0.20 0.61 -13.50
N CYS A 105 0.37 1.65 -14.09
CA CYS A 105 -0.29 2.49 -15.07
C CYS A 105 0.27 2.14 -16.44
N ARG A 106 -0.50 1.39 -17.25
CA ARG A 106 -0.10 0.97 -18.60
C ARG A 106 -0.06 2.15 -19.57
N GLU A 107 0.52 1.95 -20.75
CA GLU A 107 0.74 3.02 -21.73
C GLU A 107 -0.48 3.96 -21.92
N ASN A 108 -0.22 5.28 -21.95
CA ASN A 108 -1.22 6.33 -22.15
C ASN A 108 -2.41 6.31 -21.18
N SER A 109 -2.29 5.67 -20.01
CA SER A 109 -3.32 5.68 -18.97
C SER A 109 -3.17 6.85 -17.99
N SER A 110 -4.19 7.11 -17.15
CA SER A 110 -4.07 8.07 -16.05
C SER A 110 -4.75 7.61 -14.77
N LEU A 111 -4.10 7.83 -13.62
CA LEU A 111 -4.63 7.59 -12.28
C LEU A 111 -4.45 8.80 -11.37
N GLU A 112 -5.52 9.19 -10.68
CA GLU A 112 -5.49 10.02 -9.48
C GLU A 112 -5.79 9.13 -8.27
N LEU A 113 -4.80 8.96 -7.40
CA LEU A 113 -4.91 8.12 -6.22
C LEU A 113 -4.70 8.96 -4.95
N THR A 114 -5.62 8.83 -4.00
CA THR A 114 -5.45 9.34 -2.65
C THR A 114 -5.28 8.18 -1.68
N LEU A 115 -4.18 8.16 -0.95
CA LEU A 115 -3.91 7.22 0.15
C LEU A 115 -4.07 7.98 1.46
N ASN A 116 -5.05 7.59 2.27
CA ASN A 116 -5.23 8.17 3.60
C ASN A 116 -4.83 7.17 4.66
N TYR A 117 -4.09 7.68 5.64
CA TYR A 117 -3.71 6.96 6.85
C TYR A 117 -4.35 7.71 8.01
N ASP A 118 -5.27 7.07 8.71
CA ASP A 118 -6.06 7.71 9.77
C ASP A 118 -5.93 6.92 11.07
N ASP A 119 -5.60 7.61 12.15
CA ASP A 119 -5.41 7.06 13.49
C ASP A 119 -6.67 7.39 14.31
N HIS A 120 -7.47 6.39 14.69
CA HIS A 120 -8.68 6.56 15.50
C HIS A 120 -8.44 6.14 16.96
N ASP A 121 -9.35 6.53 17.86
CA ASP A 121 -9.44 6.03 19.24
C ASP A 121 -8.27 6.33 20.20
N GLU A 122 -7.44 7.34 19.91
CA GLU A 122 -6.25 7.72 20.72
C GLU A 122 -5.33 6.53 21.04
N ILE A 123 -5.15 5.61 20.09
CA ILE A 123 -4.29 4.43 20.29
C ILE A 123 -2.87 4.64 19.77
N TYR A 124 -1.92 3.93 20.39
CA TYR A 124 -0.56 3.79 19.85
C TYR A 124 -0.55 2.68 18.79
N GLY A 125 -0.96 3.04 17.58
CA GLY A 125 -0.98 2.15 16.43
C GLY A 125 0.39 1.96 15.76
N PHE A 126 0.54 0.84 15.04
CA PHE A 126 1.70 0.58 14.18
C PHE A 126 1.27 0.55 12.72
N HIS A 127 1.92 1.32 11.85
CA HIS A 127 1.75 1.21 10.41
C HIS A 127 3.08 1.10 9.66
N ASN A 128 3.14 0.11 8.78
CA ASN A 128 4.24 -0.08 7.84
C ASN A 128 3.69 -0.39 6.46
N GLY A 129 3.85 0.53 5.51
CA GLY A 129 3.35 0.38 4.16
C GLY A 129 4.46 0.45 3.13
N PHE A 130 4.38 -0.40 2.11
CA PHE A 130 5.26 -0.34 0.96
C PHE A 130 4.46 -0.39 -0.34
N THR A 131 4.66 0.60 -1.20
CA THR A 131 3.94 0.74 -2.47
C THR A 131 4.94 0.71 -3.63
N LYS A 132 4.76 -0.24 -4.54
CA LYS A 132 5.48 -0.28 -5.82
C LYS A 132 4.69 0.41 -6.91
N ILE A 133 5.39 1.19 -7.72
CA ILE A 133 4.77 2.00 -8.76
C ILE A 133 5.51 1.77 -10.07
N PHE A 134 4.77 1.36 -11.09
CA PHE A 134 5.22 1.24 -12.47
C PHE A 134 4.37 2.16 -13.34
N VAL A 135 5.03 3.10 -14.01
CA VAL A 135 4.38 4.07 -14.91
C VAL A 135 4.98 3.87 -16.30
N GLU A 136 4.19 3.31 -17.20
CA GLU A 136 4.61 3.06 -18.58
C GLU A 136 4.57 4.35 -19.43
N LYS A 137 5.03 4.25 -20.68
CA LYS A 137 5.18 5.39 -21.57
C LYS A 137 3.85 6.14 -21.75
N GLY A 138 3.90 7.46 -21.59
CA GLY A 138 2.73 8.33 -21.76
C GLY A 138 1.69 8.23 -20.64
N ALA A 139 1.86 7.31 -19.67
CA ALA A 139 0.97 7.19 -18.53
C ALA A 139 1.23 8.30 -17.50
N LYS A 140 0.21 8.62 -16.69
CA LYS A 140 0.30 9.64 -15.64
C LYS A 140 -0.26 9.13 -14.33
N LEU A 141 0.53 9.24 -13.26
CA LEU A 141 0.09 8.99 -11.90
C LEU A 141 0.18 10.29 -11.09
N THR A 142 -0.93 10.68 -10.49
CA THR A 142 -0.98 11.63 -9.37
C THR A 142 -1.30 10.84 -8.12
N CYS A 143 -0.38 10.77 -7.17
CA CYS A 143 -0.57 10.08 -5.90
C CYS A 143 -0.39 11.05 -4.74
N CYS A 144 -1.44 11.23 -3.95
CA CYS A 144 -1.42 12.05 -2.74
C CYS A 144 -1.52 11.13 -1.52
N ALA A 145 -0.54 11.20 -0.63
CA ALA A 145 -0.63 10.56 0.68
C ALA A 145 -1.03 11.63 1.71
N SER A 146 -2.10 11.37 2.46
CA SER A 146 -2.51 12.22 3.57
C SER A 146 -2.48 11.42 4.87
N LYS A 147 -2.14 12.10 5.97
CA LYS A 147 -2.23 11.54 7.31
C LYS A 147 -3.03 12.51 8.18
N THR A 148 -4.07 12.00 8.81
CA THR A 148 -4.87 12.72 9.80
C THR A 148 -4.54 12.15 11.18
N TYR A 149 -4.42 13.02 12.18
CA TYR A 149 -4.17 12.69 13.58
C TYR A 149 -5.37 13.09 14.41
#